data_AF-A0A965ULI6-F1
#
_entry.id   AF-A0A965ULI6-F1
#
_cell.length_a   1.000
_cell.length_b   1.000
_cell.length_c   1.000
_cell.angle_alpha   90.00
_cell.angle_beta   90.00
_cell.angle_gamma   90.00
#
_symmetry.space_group_name_H-M   'P 1'
#
loop_
_entity.id
_entity.type
_entity.pdbx_description
1 polymer ?
#
loop_
_entity_poly.entity_id
_entity_poly.type
_entity_poly.pdbx_seq_one_letter_code
_entity_poly.pdbx_strand_id
1 'polypeptide(L)'
;MKISEKNEGTAYPFWIIIDPEQNFKTGSDGIHRIASMITGVWFSREAAEEFLEKTRYNFSKNARVYCHSGYHSRDWVKLCSTLKSLKS
;
A
#
# COMPACT_ATOMS: atom_id res chain seq x y z
N MET A 1 4.03 5.90 19.02
CA MET A 1 5.19 5.81 18.09
C MET A 1 4.75 6.29 16.72
N LYS A 2 5.48 7.20 16.06
CA LYS A 2 5.16 7.65 14.70
C LYS A 2 5.52 6.55 13.71
N ILE A 3 4.57 6.09 12.89
CA ILE A 3 4.85 5.08 11.84
C ILE A 3 5.66 5.77 10.73
N SER A 4 6.69 5.10 10.23
CA SER A 4 7.59 5.59 9.18
C SER A 4 8.20 4.41 8.44
N GLU A 5 8.72 4.62 7.23
CA GLU A 5 9.38 3.56 6.45
C GLU A 5 10.48 2.81 7.22
N LYS A 6 11.11 3.47 8.21
CA LYS A 6 12.20 2.94 9.04
C LYS A 6 11.75 1.98 10.14
N ASN A 7 10.45 1.90 10.44
CA ASN A 7 9.92 1.05 11.53
C ASN A 7 8.79 0.13 11.09
N GLU A 8 8.60 -0.03 9.78
CA GLU A 8 7.66 -1.00 9.23
C GLU A 8 8.32 -2.39 9.12
N GLY A 9 7.55 -3.44 9.39
CA GLY A 9 8.05 -4.79 9.67
C GLY A 9 8.60 -5.59 8.48
N THR A 10 9.14 -4.94 7.45
CA THR A 10 9.66 -5.63 6.27
C THR A 10 10.81 -4.88 5.59
N ALA A 11 11.78 -5.63 5.06
CA ALA A 11 12.90 -5.07 4.30
C ALA A 11 12.53 -4.62 2.87
N TYR A 12 11.32 -4.98 2.42
CA TYR A 12 10.80 -4.75 1.06
C TYR A 12 9.39 -4.14 1.11
N PRO A 13 9.23 -2.95 1.72
CA PRO A 13 7.91 -2.35 1.91
C PRO A 13 7.35 -1.82 0.60
N PHE A 14 6.04 -1.87 0.49
CA PHE A 14 5.25 -1.01 -0.38
C PHE A 14 4.00 -0.58 0.37
N TRP A 15 3.43 0.57 -0.01
CA TRP A 15 2.24 1.09 0.62
C TRP A 15 1.05 0.94 -0.29
N ILE A 16 -0.09 0.66 0.32
CA ILE A 16 -1.39 0.56 -0.34
C ILE A 16 -2.44 1.28 0.51
N ILE A 17 -3.51 1.73 -0.13
CA ILE A 17 -4.67 2.25 0.57
C ILE A 17 -5.68 1.12 0.72
N ILE A 18 -6.11 0.88 1.96
CA ILE A 18 -7.18 -0.08 2.27
C ILE A 18 -8.38 0.70 2.79
N ASP A 19 -9.53 0.53 2.16
CA ASP A 19 -10.82 1.08 2.60
C ASP A 19 -11.78 -0.05 2.98
N PRO A 20 -11.99 -0.35 4.27
CA PRO A 20 -12.82 -1.48 4.68
C PRO A 20 -14.24 -1.49 4.09
N GLU A 21 -14.81 -0.31 3.81
CA GLU A 21 -16.16 -0.21 3.26
C GLU A 21 -16.22 -0.62 1.78
N GLN A 22 -15.15 -0.37 1.02
CA GLN A 22 -15.04 -0.81 -0.37
C GLN A 22 -14.50 -2.23 -0.46
N ASN A 23 -13.55 -2.56 0.42
CA ASN A 23 -12.71 -3.73 0.33
C ASN A 23 -13.39 -5.00 0.86
N PHE A 24 -14.27 -4.92 1.86
CA PHE A 24 -14.85 -6.11 2.51
C PHE A 24 -16.35 -6.34 2.22
N LYS A 25 -16.90 -5.71 1.17
CA LYS A 25 -18.28 -6.00 0.71
C LYS A 25 -18.32 -7.33 -0.05
N THR A 26 -18.83 -8.38 0.58
CA THR A 26 -18.86 -9.78 0.10
C THR A 26 -20.07 -10.15 -0.78
N GLY A 27 -20.64 -9.18 -1.52
CA GLY A 27 -21.78 -9.42 -2.42
C GLY A 27 -21.42 -10.28 -3.65
N SER A 28 -22.36 -10.46 -4.59
CA SER A 28 -22.15 -11.20 -5.85
C SER A 28 -20.98 -10.65 -6.70
N ASP A 29 -20.64 -9.38 -6.53
CA ASP A 29 -19.48 -8.73 -7.17
C ASP A 29 -18.21 -8.75 -6.30
N GLY A 30 -18.22 -9.54 -5.22
CA GLY A 30 -17.26 -9.48 -4.12
C GLY A 30 -15.83 -9.61 -4.60
N ILE A 31 -15.53 -10.46 -5.58
CA ILE A 31 -14.17 -10.64 -6.07
C ILE A 31 -13.65 -9.44 -6.88
N HIS A 32 -14.52 -8.74 -7.62
CA HIS A 32 -14.15 -7.55 -8.38
C HIS A 32 -13.96 -6.34 -7.45
N ARG A 33 -14.78 -6.25 -6.40
CA ARG A 33 -14.60 -5.26 -5.33
C ARG A 33 -13.35 -5.55 -4.50
N ILE A 34 -13.05 -6.84 -4.28
CA ILE A 34 -11.81 -7.30 -3.66
C ILE A 34 -10.59 -7.03 -4.56
N ALA A 35 -10.72 -7.12 -5.88
CA ALA A 35 -9.63 -6.78 -6.80
C ALA A 35 -9.37 -5.27 -6.86
N SER A 36 -10.43 -4.43 -6.79
CA SER A 36 -10.28 -2.98 -6.62
C SER A 36 -9.66 -2.56 -5.28
N MET A 37 -9.49 -3.49 -4.34
CA MET A 37 -8.87 -3.24 -3.02
C MET A 37 -7.45 -2.75 -3.08
N ILE A 38 -6.72 -3.05 -4.15
CA ILE A 38 -5.35 -2.61 -4.34
C ILE A 38 -5.41 -1.30 -5.13
N THR A 39 -5.87 -0.24 -4.48
CA THR A 39 -5.72 1.09 -5.07
C THR A 39 -4.27 1.51 -4.88
N GLY A 40 -3.52 1.48 -5.98
CA GLY A 40 -2.14 1.94 -6.07
C GLY A 40 -1.11 1.08 -5.34
N VAL A 41 0.13 1.15 -5.81
CA VAL A 41 1.32 0.66 -5.12
C VAL A 41 2.26 1.85 -5.02
N TRP A 42 2.54 2.30 -3.81
CA TRP A 42 3.49 3.39 -3.57
C TRP A 42 4.79 2.85 -3.01
N PHE A 43 5.88 3.53 -3.37
CA PHE A 43 7.22 3.30 -2.84
C PHE A 43 7.56 4.26 -1.69
N SER A 44 6.62 5.13 -1.30
CA SER A 44 6.73 5.99 -0.12
C SER A 44 5.40 6.05 0.62
N ARG A 45 5.47 6.00 1.95
CA ARG A 45 4.31 6.18 2.82
C ARG A 45 3.68 7.54 2.62
N GLU A 46 4.51 8.59 2.61
CA GLU A 46 4.09 9.98 2.51
C GLU A 46 3.36 10.24 1.20
N ALA A 47 3.85 9.67 0.09
CA ALA A 47 3.18 9.77 -1.21
C ALA A 47 1.79 9.10 -1.21
N ALA A 48 1.65 7.96 -0.53
CA ALA A 48 0.36 7.29 -0.37
C ALA A 48 -0.60 8.10 0.52
N GLU A 49 -0.10 8.66 1.62
CA GLU A 49 -0.89 9.52 2.53
C GLU A 49 -1.33 10.80 1.83
N GLU A 50 -0.45 11.46 1.09
CA GLU A 50 -0.77 12.65 0.32
C GLU A 50 -1.85 12.37 -0.73
N PHE A 51 -1.73 11.25 -1.45
CA PHE A 51 -2.76 10.83 -2.39
C PHE A 51 -4.09 10.58 -1.69
N LEU A 52 -4.08 9.86 -0.57
CA LEU A 52 -5.26 9.56 0.25
C LEU A 52 -5.97 10.85 0.67
N GLU A 53 -5.24 11.85 1.15
CA GLU A 53 -5.81 13.14 1.56
C GLU A 53 -6.36 13.94 0.37
N LYS A 54 -5.60 14.04 -0.74
CA LYS A 54 -6.04 14.76 -1.94
C LYS A 54 -7.27 14.17 -2.61
N THR A 55 -7.46 12.86 -2.46
CA THR A 55 -8.58 12.13 -3.07
C THR A 55 -9.56 11.61 -2.02
N ARG A 56 -9.61 12.25 -0.84
CA ARG A 56 -10.41 11.81 0.31
C ARG A 56 -11.88 11.55 0.01
N TYR A 57 -12.44 12.30 -0.93
CA TYR A 57 -13.82 12.16 -1.40
C TYR A 57 -14.11 10.81 -2.11
N ASN A 58 -13.08 10.11 -2.60
CA ASN A 58 -13.22 8.79 -3.24
C ASN A 58 -13.20 7.63 -2.24
N PHE A 59 -12.97 7.89 -0.95
CA PHE A 59 -12.76 6.88 0.07
C PHE A 59 -13.65 7.12 1.29
N SER A 60 -13.96 6.06 2.01
CA SER A 60 -14.60 6.16 3.31
C SER A 60 -13.66 6.82 4.33
N LYS A 61 -14.26 7.34 5.40
CA LYS A 61 -13.52 7.87 6.56
C LYS A 61 -12.58 6.86 7.22
N ASN A 62 -12.78 5.56 6.96
CA ASN A 62 -12.00 4.47 7.54
C ASN A 62 -10.84 4.03 6.65
N ALA A 63 -10.68 4.59 5.45
CA ALA A 63 -9.56 4.23 4.60
C ALA A 63 -8.22 4.69 5.20
N ARG A 64 -7.20 3.84 5.14
CA ARG A 64 -5.87 4.08 5.73
C ARG A 64 -4.77 3.57 4.81
N VAL A 65 -3.58 4.17 4.94
CA VAL A 65 -2.35 3.67 4.32
C VAL A 65 -1.78 2.52 5.16
N TYR A 66 -1.62 1.36 4.52
CA TYR A 66 -1.01 0.18 5.11
C TYR A 66 0.31 -0.16 4.43
N CYS A 67 1.26 -0.61 5.23
CA CYS A 67 2.46 -1.26 4.74
C CYS A 67 2.16 -2.70 4.37
N HIS A 68 2.63 -3.12 3.21
CA HIS A 68 2.63 -4.51 2.79
C HIS A 68 4.05 -4.96 2.45
N SER A 69 4.31 -6.25 2.64
CA SER A 69 5.58 -6.85 2.27
C SER A 69 5.57 -7.34 0.83
N GLY A 70 6.54 -6.88 0.04
CA GLY A 70 6.85 -7.43 -1.28
C GLY A 70 7.84 -8.60 -1.24
N TYR A 71 8.18 -9.12 -0.06
CA TYR A 71 9.21 -10.16 0.11
C TYR A 71 8.97 -11.42 -0.73
N HIS A 72 7.71 -11.82 -0.91
CA HIS A 72 7.35 -13.00 -1.70
C HIS A 72 7.38 -12.75 -3.22
N SER A 73 7.57 -11.52 -3.67
CA SER A 73 7.79 -11.18 -5.07
C SER A 73 9.29 -11.09 -5.36
N ARG A 74 9.82 -12.07 -6.09
CA ARG A 74 11.24 -12.12 -6.45
C ARG A 74 11.70 -10.89 -7.22
N ASP A 75 10.87 -10.44 -8.16
CA ASP A 75 11.17 -9.26 -8.97
C ASP A 75 11.18 -7.98 -8.14
N TRP A 76 10.26 -7.86 -7.17
CA TRP A 76 10.24 -6.74 -6.24
C TRP A 76 11.47 -6.72 -5.32
N VAL A 77 11.83 -7.87 -4.77
CA VAL A 77 13.05 -8.04 -3.95
C VAL A 77 14.29 -7.63 -4.75
N LYS A 78 14.38 -8.06 -6.01
CA LYS A 78 15.49 -7.69 -6.90
C LYS A 78 15.52 -6.20 -7.18
N LEU A 79 14.37 -5.59 -7.49
CA LEU A 79 14.25 -4.15 -7.73
C LEU A 79 14.71 -3.35 -6.50
N CYS A 80 14.15 -3.62 -5.32
CA CYS A 80 14.51 -2.94 -4.09
C CYS A 80 16.00 -3.10 -3.74
N SER A 81 16.57 -4.30 -3.95
CA SER A 81 18.00 -4.55 -3.73
C SER A 81 18.87 -3.71 -4.66
N THR A 82 18.48 -3.63 -5.94
CA THR A 82 19.19 -2.83 -6.97
C THR A 82 19.15 -1.34 -6.65
N LEU A 83 17.99 -0.84 -6.23
CA LEU A 83 17.83 0.58 -5.85
C LEU A 83 18.65 0.93 -4.60
N LYS A 84 18.80 0.01 -3.65
CA LYS A 84 19.64 0.21 -2.46
C LYS A 84 21.13 0.32 -2.83
N SER A 85 21.62 -0.51 -3.76
CA SER A 85 23.02 -0.45 -4.20
C SER A 85 23.37 0.77 -5.06
N LEU A 86 22.37 1.43 -5.67
CA LEU A 86 22.59 2.67 -6.44
C LEU A 86 22.67 3.92 -5.55
N LYS A 87 22.23 3.82 -4.29
CA LYS A 87 22.27 4.92 -3.31
C LYS A 87 23.49 4.86 -2.38
N SER A 88 24.32 3.83 -2.50
CA SER A 88 25.58 3.65 -1.77
C SER A 88 26.77 4.11 -2.60
#